data_AF-A0A1I0VXW4-F1
#
_entry.id   AF-A0A1I0VXW4-F1
#
_cell.length_a   1.000
_cell.length_b   1.000
_cell.length_c   1.000
_cell.angle_alpha   90.00
_cell.angle_beta   90.00
_cell.angle_gamma   90.00
#
_symmetry.space_group_name_H-M   'P 1'
#
loop_
_entity.id
_entity.type
_entity.pdbx_description
1 polymer ?
#
loop_
_entity_poly.entity_id
_entity_poly.type
_entity_poly.pdbx_seq_one_letter_code
_entity_poly.pdbx_strand_id
1 'polypeptide(L)'
;MLARVVPVGVAVVVAGSVGAWYRDVHGIVEQDAGRIALTVIRLLDPDREGNLWSWYSVTLLLALAVALGVGALQRTGRRRRAYLVLTGVAVFLSADEGAQLHETLSLVGNFVLGSGGPTFAWVLPGALLAAAVAVGLVVVARDVEPRLRLRLVLAGLVFLTGALGVESVGGSFAEGLVMGQDVPPSPYYVLVALEETLELLGASLALWAALHAVVDPRPVAPAVAPGSTSGPASAPTDPARPADAGTAVAGR
;
A
#
# COMPACT_ATOMS: atom_id res chain seq x y z
N MET A 1 -3.14 -6.67 14.29
CA MET A 1 -3.19 -5.31 13.73
C MET A 1 -4.35 -5.18 12.74
N LEU A 2 -4.28 -5.79 11.54
CA LEU A 2 -5.32 -5.68 10.51
C LEU A 2 -6.74 -5.99 11.02
N ALA A 3 -6.92 -7.11 11.72
CA ALA A 3 -8.21 -7.54 12.27
C ALA A 3 -8.84 -6.61 13.33
N ARG A 4 -8.12 -5.56 13.77
CA ARG A 4 -8.63 -4.58 14.75
C ARG A 4 -8.72 -3.17 14.16
N VAL A 5 -7.73 -2.77 13.37
CA VAL A 5 -7.64 -1.41 12.82
C VAL A 5 -8.59 -1.22 11.64
N VAL A 6 -8.62 -2.18 10.71
CA VAL A 6 -9.43 -2.08 9.49
C VAL A 6 -10.93 -1.99 9.79
N PRO A 7 -11.54 -2.86 10.64
CA PRO A 7 -12.98 -2.77 10.89
C PRO A 7 -13.42 -1.46 11.52
N VAL A 8 -12.58 -0.88 12.39
CA VAL A 8 -12.87 0.42 13.02
C VAL A 8 -12.80 1.53 11.98
N GLY A 9 -11.76 1.56 11.14
CA GLY A 9 -11.65 2.54 10.06
C GLY A 9 -12.82 2.44 9.09
N VAL A 10 -13.19 1.23 8.64
CA VAL A 10 -14.36 1.01 7.76
C VAL A 10 -15.65 1.50 8.41
N ALA A 11 -15.84 1.25 9.71
CA ALA A 11 -17.02 1.75 10.42
C ALA A 11 -17.07 3.30 10.45
N VAL A 12 -15.92 3.96 10.58
CA VAL A 12 -15.83 5.42 10.50
C VAL A 12 -16.15 5.92 9.11
N VAL A 13 -15.58 5.33 8.04
CA VAL A 13 -15.90 5.66 6.64
C VAL A 13 -17.40 5.59 6.39
N VAL A 14 -18.00 4.44 6.71
CA VAL A 14 -19.44 4.22 6.49
C VAL A 14 -20.28 5.23 7.28
N ALA A 15 -19.94 5.48 8.55
CA ALA A 15 -20.67 6.45 9.36
C ALA A 15 -20.53 7.88 8.81
N GLY A 16 -19.33 8.26 8.36
CA GLY A 16 -19.04 9.55 7.73
C GLY A 16 -19.82 9.75 6.44
N SER A 17 -19.74 8.81 5.50
CA SER A 17 -20.45 8.87 4.22
C SER A 17 -21.97 8.87 4.39
N VAL A 18 -22.52 8.09 5.34
CA VAL A 18 -23.96 8.11 5.65
C VAL A 18 -24.38 9.45 6.25
N GLY A 19 -23.55 10.03 7.13
CA GLY A 19 -23.79 11.35 7.70
C GLY A 19 -23.79 12.46 6.65
N ALA A 20 -22.82 12.43 5.74
CA ALA A 20 -22.71 13.39 4.64
C ALA A 20 -23.88 13.26 3.65
N TRP A 21 -24.25 12.03 3.28
CA TRP A 21 -25.43 11.77 2.48
C TRP A 21 -26.72 12.30 3.15
N TYR A 22 -26.92 12.01 4.44
CA TYR A 22 -28.10 12.45 5.17
C TYR A 22 -28.21 13.98 5.20
N ARG A 23 -27.09 14.66 5.43
CA ARG A 23 -26.99 16.13 5.38
C ARG A 23 -27.46 16.67 4.04
N ASP A 24 -27.00 16.09 2.93
CA ASP A 24 -27.30 16.60 1.59
C ASP A 24 -28.75 16.33 1.16
N VAL A 25 -29.32 15.18 1.54
CA VAL A 25 -30.69 14.82 1.16
C VAL A 25 -31.75 15.52 2.02
N HIS A 26 -31.53 15.59 3.33
CA HIS A 26 -32.56 16.05 4.26
C HIS A 26 -32.34 17.47 4.78
N GLY A 27 -31.14 18.02 4.61
CA GLY A 27 -30.72 19.21 5.32
C GLY A 27 -30.60 18.96 6.83
N ILE A 28 -29.83 19.80 7.53
CA ILE A 28 -29.79 19.79 8.99
C ILE A 28 -30.13 21.20 9.46
N VAL A 29 -31.15 21.30 10.31
CA VAL A 29 -31.62 22.59 10.84
C VAL A 29 -30.54 23.20 11.74
N GLU A 30 -30.16 24.46 11.49
CA GLU A 30 -29.10 25.18 12.24
C GLU A 30 -29.51 25.63 13.66
N GLN A 31 -30.23 24.79 14.41
CA GLN A 31 -30.35 24.91 15.86
C GLN A 31 -29.12 24.30 16.56
N ASP A 32 -28.91 24.56 17.85
CA ASP A 32 -27.70 24.16 18.58
C ASP A 32 -27.35 22.67 18.43
N ALA A 33 -28.35 21.78 18.50
CA ALA A 33 -28.16 20.34 18.29
C ALA A 33 -27.78 19.99 16.84
N GLY A 34 -28.35 20.68 15.85
CA GLY A 34 -28.03 20.47 14.44
C GLY A 34 -26.63 20.96 14.08
N ARG A 35 -26.16 22.04 14.73
CA ARG A 35 -24.78 22.53 14.58
C ARG A 35 -23.77 21.50 15.07
N ILE A 36 -24.02 20.88 16.23
CA ILE A 36 -23.16 19.80 16.75
C ILE A 36 -23.14 18.62 15.79
N ALA A 37 -24.30 18.18 15.29
CA ALA A 37 -24.39 17.08 14.34
C ALA A 37 -23.60 17.39 13.04
N LEU A 38 -23.73 18.60 12.49
CA LEU A 38 -22.98 19.05 11.33
C LEU A 38 -21.46 19.04 11.56
N THR A 39 -21.02 19.48 12.74
CA THR A 39 -19.59 19.43 13.11
C THR A 39 -19.07 18.00 13.14
N VAL A 40 -19.80 17.07 13.78
CA VAL A 40 -19.40 15.66 13.85
C VAL A 40 -19.36 15.02 12.47
N ILE A 41 -20.37 15.27 11.64
CA ILE A 41 -20.41 14.78 10.25
C ILE A 41 -19.17 15.27 9.50
N ARG A 42 -18.89 16.59 9.51
CA ARG A 42 -17.73 17.16 8.80
C ARG A 42 -16.38 16.64 9.30
N LEU A 43 -16.28 16.27 10.57
CA LEU A 43 -15.06 15.68 11.12
C LEU A 43 -14.80 14.27 10.61
N LEU A 44 -15.85 13.50 10.32
CA LEU A 44 -15.78 12.10 9.90
C LEU A 44 -16.03 11.89 8.40
N ASP A 45 -16.46 12.94 7.69
CA ASP A 45 -16.78 12.94 6.27
C ASP A 45 -15.54 12.56 5.46
N PRO A 46 -15.48 11.35 4.87
CA PRO A 46 -14.24 10.91 4.26
C PRO A 46 -13.93 11.65 2.96
N ASP A 47 -14.96 12.14 2.26
CA ASP A 47 -14.85 13.02 1.08
C ASP A 47 -14.22 14.40 1.37
N ARG A 48 -13.91 14.69 2.64
CA ARG A 48 -13.41 15.99 3.07
C ARG A 48 -12.00 15.92 3.61
N GLU A 49 -11.28 16.95 3.22
CA GLU A 49 -9.89 17.11 3.60
C GLU A 49 -9.70 18.07 4.77
N GLY A 50 -8.63 17.84 5.54
CA GLY A 50 -8.33 18.61 6.75
C GLY A 50 -9.26 18.32 7.93
N ASN A 51 -9.74 17.08 8.05
CA ASN A 51 -10.60 16.62 9.13
C ASN A 51 -9.99 15.42 9.90
N LEU A 52 -10.79 14.76 10.74
CA LEU A 52 -10.29 13.65 11.56
C LEU A 52 -10.02 12.40 10.72
N TRP A 53 -10.80 12.19 9.65
CA TRP A 53 -10.62 11.06 8.73
C TRP A 53 -9.31 11.20 7.93
N SER A 54 -9.13 12.30 7.20
CA SER A 54 -7.90 12.57 6.45
C SER A 54 -6.67 12.61 7.36
N TRP A 55 -6.77 13.16 8.59
CA TRP A 55 -5.68 13.06 9.56
C TRP A 55 -5.28 11.61 9.90
N TYR A 56 -6.27 10.72 10.02
CA TYR A 56 -6.02 9.30 10.26
C TYR A 56 -5.34 8.64 9.06
N SER A 57 -5.78 8.90 7.83
CA SER A 57 -5.16 8.42 6.59
C SER A 57 -3.72 8.92 6.44
N VAL A 58 -3.48 10.22 6.64
CA VAL A 58 -2.14 10.83 6.67
C VAL A 58 -1.25 10.11 7.68
N THR A 59 -1.74 9.89 8.90
CA THR A 59 -0.97 9.25 9.97
C THR A 59 -0.65 7.78 9.64
N LEU A 60 -1.58 7.07 9.01
CA LEU A 60 -1.39 5.69 8.57
C LEU A 60 -0.28 5.58 7.51
N LEU A 61 -0.30 6.45 6.51
CA LEU A 61 0.71 6.52 5.45
C LEU A 61 2.07 6.98 5.99
N LEU A 62 2.09 7.92 6.94
CA LEU A 62 3.31 8.32 7.64
C LEU A 62 3.90 7.18 8.48
N ALA A 63 3.05 6.40 9.17
CA ALA A 63 3.50 5.21 9.89
C ALA A 63 4.11 4.16 8.94
N LEU A 64 3.54 4.00 7.73
CA LEU A 64 4.13 3.17 6.68
C LEU A 64 5.51 3.69 6.26
N ALA A 65 5.63 5.00 6.04
CA ALA A 65 6.91 5.63 5.71
C ALA A 65 7.95 5.38 6.81
N VAL A 66 7.59 5.55 8.08
CA VAL A 66 8.48 5.27 9.22
C VAL A 66 8.91 3.81 9.24
N ALA A 67 7.97 2.86 9.07
CA ALA A 67 8.30 1.44 9.05
C ALA A 67 9.28 1.08 7.91
N LEU A 68 9.06 1.61 6.71
CA LEU A 68 9.97 1.43 5.58
C LEU A 68 11.34 2.10 5.82
N GLY A 69 11.36 3.28 6.43
CA GLY A 69 12.58 4.01 6.78
C GLY A 69 13.43 3.24 7.79
N VAL A 70 12.80 2.70 8.84
CA VAL A 70 13.46 1.79 9.80
C VAL A 70 13.99 0.54 9.09
N GLY A 71 13.19 -0.03 8.19
CA GLY A 71 13.61 -1.16 7.35
C GLY A 71 14.88 -0.84 6.54
N ALA A 72 15.00 0.38 6.02
CA ALA A 72 16.18 0.85 5.28
C ALA A 72 17.43 0.89 6.15
N LEU A 73 17.32 1.26 7.44
CA LEU A 73 18.44 1.31 8.38
C LEU A 73 19.03 -0.07 8.67
N GLN A 74 18.23 -1.13 8.53
CA GLN A 74 18.66 -2.52 8.74
C GLN A 74 19.34 -3.15 7.51
N ARG A 75 19.44 -2.41 6.40
CA ARG A 75 19.83 -2.94 5.09
C ARG A 75 20.97 -2.12 4.50
N THR A 76 21.65 -2.69 3.51
CA THR A 76 22.77 -2.03 2.80
C THR A 76 22.61 -2.14 1.28
N GLY A 77 23.44 -1.41 0.54
CA GLY A 77 23.50 -1.47 -0.93
C GLY A 77 22.17 -1.18 -1.63
N ARG A 78 21.87 -1.95 -2.67
CA ARG A 78 20.66 -1.82 -3.50
C ARG A 78 19.37 -1.96 -2.69
N ARG A 79 19.34 -2.87 -1.73
CA ARG A 79 18.15 -3.09 -0.91
C ARG A 79 17.85 -1.88 -0.01
N ARG A 80 18.88 -1.27 0.61
CA ARG A 80 18.69 -0.01 1.36
C ARG A 80 18.08 1.08 0.48
N ARG A 81 18.60 1.25 -0.74
CA ARG A 81 18.08 2.23 -1.70
C ARG A 81 16.61 1.95 -2.04
N ALA A 82 16.24 0.69 -2.23
CA ALA A 82 14.86 0.32 -2.51
C ALA A 82 13.90 0.69 -1.37
N TYR A 83 14.27 0.41 -0.12
CA TYR A 83 13.48 0.84 1.04
C TYR A 83 13.40 2.37 1.16
N LEU A 84 14.48 3.10 0.86
CA LEU A 84 14.47 4.57 0.89
C LEU A 84 13.54 5.15 -0.19
N VAL A 85 13.51 4.58 -1.39
CA VAL A 85 12.57 4.99 -2.44
C VAL A 85 11.13 4.72 -2.02
N LEU A 86 10.85 3.52 -1.48
CA LEU A 86 9.52 3.18 -0.95
C LEU A 86 9.11 4.12 0.20
N THR A 87 10.06 4.50 1.06
CA THR A 87 9.84 5.48 2.13
C THR A 87 9.46 6.84 1.55
N GLY A 88 10.21 7.33 0.55
CA GLY A 88 9.92 8.59 -0.12
C GLY A 88 8.53 8.62 -0.76
N VAL A 89 8.12 7.51 -1.39
CA VAL A 89 6.76 7.39 -1.93
C VAL A 89 5.70 7.40 -0.84
N ALA A 90 5.89 6.66 0.27
CA ALA A 90 4.94 6.69 1.38
C ALA A 90 4.83 8.07 2.04
N VAL A 91 5.93 8.83 2.13
CA VAL A 91 5.90 10.24 2.55
C VAL A 91 5.12 11.10 1.56
N PHE A 92 5.35 10.90 0.25
CA PHE A 92 4.62 11.63 -0.77
C PHE A 92 3.11 11.35 -0.69
N LEU A 93 2.68 10.09 -0.61
CA LEU A 93 1.27 9.72 -0.45
C LEU A 93 0.68 10.33 0.84
N SER A 94 1.43 10.30 1.94
CA SER A 94 1.00 10.95 3.19
C SER A 94 0.84 12.47 3.05
N ALA A 95 1.68 13.12 2.26
CA ALA A 95 1.59 14.56 2.01
C ALA A 95 0.46 14.89 1.03
N ASP A 96 0.25 14.02 0.04
CA ASP A 96 -0.83 14.13 -0.95
C ASP A 96 -2.19 14.09 -0.27
N GLU A 97 -2.44 13.09 0.57
CA GLU A 97 -3.64 12.99 1.41
C GLU A 97 -3.88 14.28 2.20
N GLY A 98 -2.86 14.80 2.88
CA GLY A 98 -3.06 15.98 3.74
C GLY A 98 -3.21 17.31 2.98
N ALA A 99 -2.71 17.39 1.74
CA ALA A 99 -2.56 18.64 1.01
C ALA A 99 -3.21 18.65 -0.38
N GLN A 100 -3.90 17.56 -0.77
CA GLN A 100 -4.56 17.40 -2.06
C GLN A 100 -3.63 17.71 -3.24
N LEU A 101 -2.39 17.19 -3.22
CA LEU A 101 -1.39 17.56 -4.22
C LEU A 101 -1.81 17.10 -5.62
N HIS A 102 -2.44 15.93 -5.74
CA HIS A 102 -2.94 15.40 -7.00
C HIS A 102 -4.05 16.26 -7.60
N GLU A 103 -4.87 16.96 -6.80
CA GLU A 103 -5.91 17.87 -7.31
C GLU A 103 -5.30 19.03 -8.11
N THR A 104 -4.09 19.46 -7.77
CA THR A 104 -3.39 20.53 -8.50
C THR A 104 -3.10 20.16 -9.95
N LEU A 105 -3.09 18.86 -10.29
CA LEU A 105 -2.98 18.38 -11.66
C LEU A 105 -4.21 18.74 -12.50
N SER A 106 -5.31 19.17 -11.89
CA SER A 106 -6.46 19.74 -12.61
C SER A 106 -6.06 20.97 -13.42
N LEU A 107 -5.06 21.75 -12.98
CA LEU A 107 -4.51 22.85 -13.76
C LEU A 107 -3.90 22.37 -15.08
N VAL A 108 -3.17 21.25 -15.04
CA VAL A 108 -2.58 20.62 -16.23
C VAL A 108 -3.68 20.03 -17.09
N GLY A 109 -4.64 19.32 -16.49
CA GLY A 109 -5.80 18.76 -17.17
C GLY A 109 -6.59 19.81 -17.93
N ASN A 110 -6.94 20.92 -17.28
CA ASN A 110 -7.68 22.03 -17.88
C ASN A 110 -6.88 22.73 -18.99
N PHE A 111 -5.55 22.84 -18.84
CA PHE A 111 -4.70 23.38 -19.90
C PHE A 111 -4.69 22.48 -21.15
N VAL A 112 -4.65 21.15 -20.97
CA VAL A 112 -4.57 20.18 -22.08
C VAL A 112 -5.94 19.93 -22.73
N LEU A 113 -7.01 19.87 -21.94
CA LEU A 113 -8.36 19.50 -22.37
C LEU A 113 -9.24 20.71 -22.72
N GLY A 114 -8.86 21.91 -22.31
CA GLY A 114 -9.63 23.15 -22.50
C GLY A 114 -10.62 23.46 -21.36
N SER A 115 -11.02 24.72 -21.24
CA SER A 115 -12.01 25.19 -20.25
C SER A 115 -13.41 24.68 -20.64
N GLY A 116 -13.77 23.51 -20.13
CA GLY A 116 -14.94 22.72 -20.52
C GLY A 116 -14.70 21.21 -20.45
N GLY A 117 -13.49 20.78 -20.06
CA GLY A 117 -13.19 19.40 -19.70
C GLY A 117 -13.94 18.91 -18.45
N PRO A 118 -13.86 17.60 -18.15
CA PRO A 118 -14.57 16.99 -17.04
C PRO A 118 -14.19 17.61 -15.69
N THR A 119 -15.10 17.53 -14.73
CA THR A 119 -14.95 18.12 -13.38
C THR A 119 -13.68 17.63 -12.68
N PHE A 120 -13.24 16.41 -13.02
CA PHE A 120 -12.01 15.77 -12.56
C PHE A 120 -10.93 15.77 -13.66
N ALA A 121 -10.58 16.97 -14.15
CA ALA A 121 -9.57 17.13 -15.20
C ALA A 121 -8.19 16.56 -14.83
N TRP A 122 -7.91 16.39 -13.54
CA TRP A 122 -6.67 15.79 -13.05
C TRP A 122 -6.55 14.28 -13.33
N VAL A 123 -7.65 13.56 -13.55
CA VAL A 123 -7.65 12.08 -13.62
C VAL A 123 -6.71 11.56 -14.70
N LEU A 124 -6.70 12.17 -15.90
CA LEU A 124 -5.81 11.74 -16.97
C LEU A 124 -4.32 11.98 -16.63
N PRO A 125 -3.87 13.20 -16.28
CA PRO A 125 -2.47 13.40 -15.89
C PRO A 125 -2.08 12.62 -14.62
N GLY A 126 -2.99 12.51 -13.64
CA GLY A 126 -2.83 11.73 -12.42
C GLY A 126 -2.65 10.24 -12.72
N ALA A 127 -3.50 9.64 -13.55
CA ALA A 127 -3.39 8.24 -13.96
C ALA A 127 -2.06 7.93 -14.63
N LEU A 128 -1.59 8.81 -15.52
CA LEU A 128 -0.31 8.64 -16.21
C LEU A 128 0.87 8.72 -15.23
N LEU A 129 0.84 9.68 -14.31
CA LEU A 129 1.84 9.83 -13.25
C LEU A 129 1.84 8.60 -12.32
N ALA A 130 0.66 8.18 -11.85
CA ALA A 130 0.48 7.01 -11.01
C ALA A 130 0.98 5.74 -11.69
N ALA A 131 0.68 5.55 -12.98
CA ALA A 131 1.18 4.41 -13.76
C ALA A 131 2.71 4.41 -13.87
N ALA A 132 3.32 5.57 -14.15
CA ALA A 132 4.77 5.70 -14.21
C ALA A 132 5.43 5.40 -12.85
N VAL A 133 4.87 5.93 -11.77
CA VAL A 133 5.32 5.64 -10.40
C VAL A 133 5.15 4.16 -10.07
N ALA A 134 4.00 3.55 -10.38
CA ALA A 134 3.74 2.14 -10.14
C ALA A 134 4.74 1.23 -10.88
N VAL A 135 5.03 1.52 -12.15
CA VAL A 135 6.06 0.79 -12.92
C VAL A 135 7.44 0.94 -12.28
N GLY A 136 7.82 2.17 -11.91
CA GLY A 136 9.07 2.45 -11.20
C GLY A 136 9.17 1.69 -9.88
N LEU A 137 8.09 1.65 -9.11
CA LEU A 137 7.99 0.92 -7.85
C LEU A 137 8.10 -0.58 -8.05
N VAL A 138 7.50 -1.16 -9.09
CA VAL A 138 7.66 -2.60 -9.40
C VAL A 138 9.13 -2.90 -9.73
N VAL A 139 9.84 -1.99 -10.41
CA VAL A 139 11.27 -2.12 -10.67
C VAL A 139 12.09 -2.06 -9.39
N VAL A 140 11.88 -1.04 -8.57
CA VAL A 140 12.53 -0.88 -7.27
C VAL A 140 12.22 -2.07 -6.34
N ALA A 141 11.00 -2.59 -6.42
CA ALA A 141 10.55 -3.71 -5.61
C ALA A 141 11.29 -5.01 -5.94
N ARG A 142 12.01 -5.11 -7.07
CA ARG A 142 12.84 -6.28 -7.37
C ARG A 142 13.98 -6.47 -6.36
N ASP A 143 14.42 -5.40 -5.70
CA ASP A 143 15.53 -5.42 -4.74
C ASP A 143 15.06 -5.66 -3.28
N VAL A 144 13.74 -5.62 -3.00
CA VAL A 144 13.14 -6.03 -1.71
C VAL A 144 12.92 -7.54 -1.62
N GLU A 145 12.74 -8.03 -0.40
CA GLU A 145 12.46 -9.44 -0.13
C GLU A 145 11.19 -9.90 -0.89
N PRO A 146 11.18 -11.08 -1.54
CA PRO A 146 10.05 -11.52 -2.38
C PRO A 146 8.69 -11.49 -1.69
N ARG A 147 8.64 -11.82 -0.38
CA ARG A 147 7.41 -11.79 0.41
C ARG A 147 6.92 -10.37 0.65
N LEU A 148 7.82 -9.42 0.96
CA LEU A 148 7.47 -8.02 1.11
C LEU A 148 7.02 -7.44 -0.24
N ARG A 149 7.77 -7.73 -1.32
CA ARG A 149 7.42 -7.31 -2.68
C ARG A 149 5.99 -7.72 -3.05
N LEU A 150 5.64 -9.00 -2.90
CA LEU A 150 4.30 -9.48 -3.23
C LEU A 150 3.22 -8.75 -2.43
N ARG A 151 3.44 -8.58 -1.11
CA ARG A 151 2.49 -7.91 -0.23
C ARG A 151 2.32 -6.43 -0.59
N LEU A 152 3.41 -5.72 -0.91
CA LEU A 152 3.35 -4.32 -1.33
C LEU A 152 2.67 -4.16 -2.69
N VAL A 153 2.90 -5.07 -3.64
CA VAL A 153 2.20 -5.06 -4.94
C VAL A 153 0.71 -5.26 -4.74
N LEU A 154 0.29 -6.25 -3.94
CA LEU A 154 -1.12 -6.47 -3.65
C LEU A 154 -1.75 -5.29 -2.91
N ALA A 155 -1.06 -4.74 -1.92
CA ALA A 155 -1.50 -3.55 -1.19
C ALA A 155 -1.66 -2.33 -2.12
N GLY A 156 -0.69 -2.09 -3.00
CA GLY A 156 -0.73 -1.01 -3.98
C GLY A 156 -1.83 -1.18 -5.01
N LEU A 157 -2.12 -2.41 -5.47
CA LEU A 157 -3.26 -2.67 -6.35
C LEU A 157 -4.60 -2.36 -5.67
N VAL A 158 -4.78 -2.76 -4.41
CA VAL A 158 -5.99 -2.45 -3.64
C VAL A 158 -6.13 -0.93 -3.46
N PHE A 159 -5.05 -0.25 -3.05
CA PHE A 159 -5.01 1.20 -2.87
C PHE A 159 -5.36 1.94 -4.17
N LEU A 160 -4.65 1.67 -5.27
CA LEU A 160 -4.86 2.32 -6.57
C LEU A 160 -6.23 1.99 -7.19
N THR A 161 -6.87 0.89 -6.79
CA THR A 161 -8.24 0.62 -7.24
C THR A 161 -9.21 1.62 -6.62
N GLY A 162 -9.01 2.03 -5.35
CA GLY A 162 -9.75 3.13 -4.73
C GLY A 162 -9.39 4.46 -5.39
N ALA A 163 -8.17 4.94 -5.12
CA ALA A 163 -7.60 6.26 -5.45
C ALA A 163 -7.53 6.63 -6.93
N LEU A 164 -7.93 5.74 -7.83
CA LEU A 164 -7.96 6.06 -9.26
C LEU A 164 -9.15 5.39 -9.93
N GLY A 165 -9.41 4.13 -9.60
CA GLY A 165 -10.53 3.39 -10.18
C GLY A 165 -11.88 3.92 -9.68
N VAL A 166 -12.13 3.81 -8.38
CA VAL A 166 -13.42 4.16 -7.78
C VAL A 166 -13.62 5.68 -7.79
N GLU A 167 -12.58 6.45 -7.46
CA GLU A 167 -12.65 7.92 -7.47
C GLU A 167 -13.03 8.48 -8.85
N SER A 168 -12.41 7.98 -9.93
CA SER A 168 -12.76 8.40 -11.30
C SER A 168 -14.22 8.11 -11.64
N VAL A 169 -14.78 7.00 -11.13
CA VAL A 169 -16.19 6.68 -11.31
C VAL A 169 -17.05 7.60 -10.45
N GLY A 170 -16.69 7.82 -9.18
CA GLY A 170 -17.36 8.75 -8.26
C GLY A 170 -17.45 10.16 -8.83
N GLY A 171 -16.35 10.63 -9.42
CA GLY A 171 -16.27 11.95 -10.05
C GLY A 171 -17.25 12.16 -11.21
N SER A 172 -17.58 11.10 -11.96
CA SER A 172 -18.62 11.18 -13.02
C SER A 172 -20.04 11.36 -12.45
N PHE A 173 -20.33 10.81 -11.26
CA PHE A 173 -21.59 11.04 -10.57
C PHE A 173 -21.64 12.44 -9.94
N ALA A 174 -20.52 12.91 -9.38
CA ALA A 174 -20.39 14.26 -8.85
C ALA A 174 -20.63 15.33 -9.95
N GLU A 175 -20.10 15.11 -11.15
CA GLU A 175 -20.36 15.99 -12.30
C GLU A 175 -21.86 16.05 -12.64
N GLY A 176 -22.55 14.90 -12.66
CA GLY A 176 -24.00 14.86 -12.87
C GLY A 176 -24.79 15.67 -11.82
N LEU A 177 -24.39 15.57 -10.55
CA LEU A 177 -24.96 16.35 -9.44
C LEU A 177 -24.72 17.86 -9.61
N VAL A 178 -23.49 18.27 -9.97
CA VAL A 178 -23.11 19.68 -10.14
C VAL A 178 -23.78 20.29 -11.39
N MET A 179 -23.92 19.53 -12.46
CA MET A 179 -24.57 19.96 -13.71
C MET A 179 -26.10 19.94 -13.64
N GLY A 180 -26.69 19.63 -12.48
CA GLY A 180 -28.13 19.64 -12.27
C GLY A 180 -28.87 18.53 -13.03
N GLN A 181 -28.18 17.41 -13.32
CA GLN A 181 -28.85 16.21 -13.84
C GLN A 181 -29.64 15.53 -12.73
N ASP A 182 -30.73 14.83 -13.07
CA ASP A 182 -31.58 14.09 -12.13
C ASP A 182 -30.88 12.79 -11.62
N VAL A 183 -29.68 12.91 -11.06
CA VAL A 183 -28.90 11.81 -10.49
C VAL A 183 -29.10 11.83 -8.98
N PRO A 184 -29.59 10.73 -8.37
CA PRO A 184 -29.71 10.66 -6.92
C PRO A 184 -28.32 10.76 -6.29
N PRO A 185 -28.16 11.42 -5.12
CA PRO A 185 -26.85 11.56 -4.46
C PRO A 185 -26.34 10.25 -3.83
N SER A 186 -27.19 9.22 -3.69
CA SER A 186 -26.82 7.98 -3.00
C SER A 186 -25.69 7.17 -3.65
N PRO A 187 -25.58 7.01 -4.99
CA PRO A 187 -24.48 6.27 -5.59
C PRO A 187 -23.12 6.95 -5.37
N TYR A 188 -23.08 8.28 -5.34
CA TYR A 188 -21.86 9.05 -5.05
C TYR A 188 -21.29 8.68 -3.68
N TYR A 189 -22.09 8.80 -2.62
CA TYR A 189 -21.64 8.50 -1.26
C TYR A 189 -21.30 7.03 -1.01
N VAL A 190 -21.89 6.10 -1.78
CA VAL A 190 -21.48 4.68 -1.77
C VAL A 190 -20.11 4.50 -2.42
N LEU A 191 -19.84 5.21 -3.52
CA LEU A 191 -18.55 5.17 -4.21
C LEU A 191 -17.45 5.78 -3.33
N VAL A 192 -17.69 6.93 -2.70
CA VAL A 192 -16.78 7.52 -1.69
C VAL A 192 -16.49 6.51 -0.58
N ALA A 193 -17.51 5.88 0.01
CA ALA A 193 -17.29 4.91 1.07
C ALA A 193 -16.45 3.69 0.61
N LEU A 194 -16.64 3.26 -0.64
CA LEU A 194 -15.92 2.15 -1.23
C LEU A 194 -14.45 2.51 -1.52
N GLU A 195 -14.23 3.67 -2.13
CA GLU A 195 -12.92 4.26 -2.43
C GLU A 195 -12.05 4.30 -1.17
N GLU A 196 -12.56 4.97 -0.15
CA GLU A 196 -11.89 5.21 1.13
C GLU A 196 -11.61 3.91 1.89
N THR A 197 -12.54 2.96 1.78
CA THR A 197 -12.33 1.62 2.33
C THR A 197 -11.19 0.90 1.61
N LEU A 198 -11.10 0.98 0.28
CA LEU A 198 -10.04 0.33 -0.49
C LEU A 198 -8.67 0.97 -0.19
N GLU A 199 -8.62 2.29 -0.08
CA GLU A 199 -7.39 3.00 0.28
C GLU A 199 -6.91 2.65 1.68
N LEU A 200 -7.81 2.70 2.67
CA LEU A 200 -7.55 2.24 4.03
C LEU A 200 -7.01 0.81 4.05
N LEU A 201 -7.65 -0.10 3.31
CA LEU A 201 -7.26 -1.50 3.22
C LEU A 201 -5.86 -1.66 2.62
N GLY A 202 -5.60 -0.97 1.50
CA GLY A 202 -4.31 -0.97 0.82
C GLY A 202 -3.19 -0.44 1.72
N ALA A 203 -3.36 0.74 2.30
CA ALA A 203 -2.39 1.37 3.20
C ALA A 203 -2.14 0.52 4.46
N SER A 204 -3.20 -0.03 5.06
CA SER A 204 -3.10 -0.93 6.22
C SER A 204 -2.32 -2.21 5.89
N LEU A 205 -2.59 -2.81 4.72
CA LEU A 205 -1.90 -4.03 4.28
C LEU A 205 -0.42 -3.76 4.00
N ALA A 206 -0.10 -2.61 3.40
CA ALA A 206 1.28 -2.17 3.18
C ALA A 206 2.02 -1.95 4.51
N LEU A 207 1.42 -1.24 5.47
CA LEU A 207 2.01 -1.01 6.79
C LEU A 207 2.24 -2.33 7.53
N TRP A 208 1.24 -3.20 7.55
CA TRP A 208 1.38 -4.54 8.13
C TRP A 208 2.55 -5.31 7.50
N ALA A 209 2.69 -5.26 6.18
CA ALA A 209 3.77 -5.93 5.47
C ALA A 209 5.14 -5.35 5.81
N ALA A 210 5.26 -4.02 5.86
CA ALA A 210 6.49 -3.31 6.22
C ALA A 210 6.91 -3.64 7.66
N LEU A 211 5.99 -3.60 8.62
CA LEU A 211 6.27 -3.95 10.02
C LEU A 211 6.75 -5.40 10.15
N HIS A 212 6.17 -6.35 9.42
CA HIS A 212 6.65 -7.74 9.42
C HIS A 212 8.07 -7.86 8.87
N ALA A 213 8.43 -7.09 7.85
CA ALA A 213 9.77 -7.10 7.26
C ALA A 213 10.85 -6.43 8.14
N VAL A 214 10.42 -5.55 9.05
CA VAL A 214 11.24 -4.89 10.07
C VAL A 214 11.49 -5.79 11.28
N VAL A 215 10.45 -6.54 11.71
CA VAL A 215 10.51 -7.39 12.92
C VAL A 215 11.15 -8.76 12.65
N ASP A 216 10.91 -9.35 11.48
CA ASP A 216 11.54 -10.62 11.04
C ASP A 216 12.42 -10.37 9.80
N PRO A 217 13.59 -9.68 9.97
CA PRO A 217 14.53 -9.47 8.89
C PRO A 217 15.22 -10.79 8.56
N ARG A 218 14.61 -11.58 7.67
CA ARG A 218 15.19 -12.86 7.29
C ARG A 218 16.52 -12.66 6.57
N PRO A 219 17.58 -13.39 6.97
CA PRO A 219 18.83 -13.38 6.24
C PRO A 219 18.57 -13.83 4.79
N VAL A 220 19.11 -13.08 3.84
CA VAL A 220 19.30 -13.63 2.50
C VAL A 220 20.33 -14.73 2.67
N ALA A 221 19.95 -15.98 2.41
CA ALA A 221 20.93 -17.06 2.37
C ALA A 221 22.09 -16.59 1.49
N PRO A 222 23.34 -16.59 1.98
CA PRO A 222 24.47 -16.23 1.15
C PRO A 222 24.39 -17.09 -0.11
N ALA A 223 24.52 -16.46 -1.28
CA ALA A 223 24.60 -17.19 -2.52
C ALA A 223 25.64 -18.29 -2.33
N VAL A 224 25.21 -19.55 -2.39
CA VAL A 224 26.11 -20.69 -2.33
C VAL A 224 27.14 -20.42 -3.41
N ALA A 225 28.39 -20.18 -3.01
CA ALA A 225 29.46 -19.93 -3.95
C ALA A 225 29.51 -21.15 -4.90
N PRO A 226 29.40 -20.96 -6.22
CA PRO A 226 29.64 -22.04 -7.15
C PRO A 226 31.13 -22.36 -7.09
N GLY A 227 31.52 -23.34 -6.27
CA GLY A 227 32.91 -23.77 -6.19
C GLY A 227 33.41 -24.08 -4.79
N SER A 228 32.80 -25.06 -4.11
CA SER A 228 33.55 -25.88 -3.17
C SER A 228 33.07 -27.33 -3.29
N THR A 229 33.24 -27.91 -4.47
CA THR A 229 33.43 -29.36 -4.57
C THR A 229 34.77 -29.66 -3.89
N SER A 230 34.72 -30.00 -2.60
CA SER A 230 35.80 -30.72 -1.95
C SER A 230 36.13 -31.93 -2.82
N GLY A 231 37.37 -31.98 -3.32
CA GLY A 231 37.86 -33.06 -4.17
C GLY A 231 37.71 -34.43 -3.52
N PRO A 232 37.82 -35.52 -4.31
CA PRO A 232 37.60 -36.87 -3.80
C PRO A 232 38.61 -37.18 -2.70
N ALA A 233 38.10 -37.66 -1.56
CA ALA A 233 38.91 -38.17 -0.48
C ALA A 233 39.82 -39.29 -1.03
N SER A 234 41.12 -39.03 -1.10
CA SER A 234 42.11 -40.08 -1.35
C SER A 234 42.08 -41.05 -0.18
N ALA A 235 41.69 -42.30 -0.46
CA ALA A 235 41.74 -43.40 0.48
C ALA A 235 43.19 -43.63 0.97
N PRO A 236 43.41 -43.98 2.25
CA PRO A 236 44.73 -44.35 2.71
C PRO A 236 45.11 -45.73 2.17
N THR A 237 46.25 -45.80 1.49
CA THR A 237 46.94 -47.06 1.16
C THR A 237 47.52 -47.68 2.43
N ASP A 238 47.04 -48.88 2.77
CA ASP A 238 47.53 -49.70 3.88
C ASP A 238 48.78 -50.49 3.45
N PRO A 239 49.94 -50.35 4.12
CA PRO A 239 51.10 -51.17 3.82
C PRO A 239 51.20 -52.37 4.78
N ALA A 240 51.28 -53.54 4.16
CA ALA A 240 51.96 -54.75 4.64
C ALA A 240 51.28 -55.61 5.72
N ARG A 241 50.84 -56.81 5.29
CA ARG A 241 50.97 -58.03 6.10
C ARG A 241 51.50 -59.17 5.21
N PRO A 242 52.56 -59.88 5.60
CA PRO A 242 53.11 -60.96 4.79
C PRO A 242 52.26 -62.22 4.88
N ALA A 243 52.26 -62.97 3.79
CA ALA A 243 51.77 -64.34 3.70
C ALA A 243 52.59 -65.25 4.62
N ASP A 244 51.93 -66.17 5.33
CA ASP A 244 52.60 -67.40 5.73
C ASP A 244 51.67 -68.60 5.64
N ALA A 245 52.27 -69.68 5.16
CA ALA A 245 51.63 -70.90 4.72
C ALA A 245 51.66 -71.97 5.82
N GLY A 246 50.65 -72.85 5.79
CA GLY A 246 50.80 -74.25 6.21
C GLY A 246 50.56 -74.55 7.69
N THR A 247 49.53 -75.34 7.99
CA THR A 247 49.68 -76.78 8.31
C THR A 247 48.32 -77.39 8.62
N ALA A 248 48.03 -78.50 7.94
CA ALA A 248 46.99 -79.45 8.29
C ALA A 248 47.47 -80.32 9.46
N VAL A 249 46.60 -80.65 10.42
CA VAL A 249 46.56 -81.95 11.12
C VAL A 249 45.16 -82.18 11.70
N ALA A 250 44.69 -83.42 11.52
CA ALA A 250 43.43 -84.02 11.95
C ALA A 250 43.28 -84.21 13.49
N GLY A 251 42.05 -84.44 13.96
CA GLY A 251 41.86 -85.17 15.21
C GLY A 251 40.49 -85.06 15.90
N ARG A 252 39.65 -86.08 15.62
CA ARG A 252 38.51 -86.61 16.41
C ARG A 252 37.21 -85.82 16.50
#